data_AF-A0A2A4PIR4-F1
#
_entry.id   AF-A0A2A4PIR4-F1
#
_cell.length_a   1.000
_cell.length_b   1.000
_cell.length_c   1.000
_cell.angle_alpha   90.00
_cell.angle_beta   90.00
_cell.angle_gamma   90.00
#
_symmetry.space_group_name_H-M   'P 1'
#
loop_
_entity.id
_entity.type
_entity.pdbx_description
1 polymer ?
#
loop_
_entity_poly.entity_id
_entity_poly.type
_entity_poly.pdbx_seq_one_letter_code
_entity_poly.pdbx_strand_id
1 'polypeptide(L)'
;MKKIFDFKHLKGDIFGGITAGIVALPLALAFGVQSGMGPIAGLYGAMVLGILAAIFGGTATQVSGPTGPMTVISAMVVATAIEVSGSLEAGLGIIIGSFLLAGGFQILLGLLKIGKYIKYIPYPVLSGFMTGIGAII
;
A
#
# COMPACT_ATOMS: atom_id res chain seq x y z
N MET A 1 -9.95 21.02 16.27
CA MET A 1 -9.50 19.61 16.18
C MET A 1 -10.68 18.77 15.70
N LYS A 2 -10.62 18.16 14.51
CA LYS A 2 -11.61 17.14 14.12
C LYS A 2 -11.50 16.02 15.16
N LYS A 3 -12.60 15.62 15.80
CA LYS A 3 -12.59 14.46 16.70
C LYS A 3 -12.12 13.25 15.87
N ILE A 4 -11.03 12.62 16.29
CA ILE A 4 -10.44 11.46 15.60
C ILE A 4 -11.44 10.30 15.55
N PHE A 5 -12.31 10.20 16.56
CA PHE A 5 -13.41 9.24 16.60
C PHE A 5 -14.74 9.97 16.72
N ASP A 6 -15.61 9.81 15.72
CA ASP A 6 -17.00 10.28 15.74
C ASP A 6 -17.94 9.06 15.76
N PHE A 7 -18.56 8.80 16.91
CA PHE A 7 -19.44 7.65 17.09
C PHE A 7 -20.84 7.82 16.48
N LYS A 8 -21.13 8.96 15.84
CA LYS A 8 -22.42 9.18 15.13
C LYS A 8 -22.67 8.16 14.02
N HIS A 9 -21.61 7.66 13.39
CA HIS A 9 -21.69 6.74 12.26
C HIS A 9 -21.27 5.31 12.60
N LEU A 10 -21.19 4.96 13.90
CA LEU A 10 -20.64 3.69 14.37
C LEU A 10 -21.20 2.45 13.66
N LYS A 11 -22.52 2.40 13.42
CA LYS A 11 -23.13 1.30 12.65
C LYS A 11 -22.58 1.26 11.22
N GLY A 12 -22.58 2.39 10.52
CA GLY A 12 -22.06 2.50 9.15
C GLY A 12 -20.57 2.16 9.07
N ASP A 13 -19.76 2.63 10.02
CA ASP A 13 -18.33 2.38 10.06
C ASP A 13 -18.00 0.90 10.31
N ILE A 14 -18.76 0.22 11.19
CA ILE A 14 -18.61 -1.22 11.43
C ILE A 14 -18.97 -2.02 10.18
N PHE A 15 -20.15 -1.79 9.59
CA PHE A 15 -20.56 -2.52 8.38
C PHE A 15 -19.62 -2.23 7.21
N GLY A 16 -19.23 -0.96 7.01
CA GLY A 16 -18.28 -0.55 5.99
C GLY A 16 -16.90 -1.18 6.17
N GLY A 17 -16.39 -1.21 7.41
CA GLY A 17 -15.11 -1.85 7.74
C GLY A 17 -15.11 -3.35 7.50
N ILE A 18 -16.18 -4.05 7.89
CA ILE A 18 -16.33 -5.50 7.64
C ILE A 18 -16.39 -5.78 6.13
N THR A 19 -17.23 -5.05 5.39
CA THR A 19 -17.33 -5.22 3.93
C THR A 19 -16.00 -4.92 3.24
N ALA A 20 -15.34 -3.83 3.62
CA ALA A 20 -14.02 -3.49 3.09
C ALA A 20 -12.98 -4.57 3.39
N GLY A 21 -12.97 -5.13 4.61
CA GLY A 21 -12.07 -6.21 5.00
C GLY A 21 -12.28 -7.48 4.19
N ILE A 22 -13.54 -7.89 3.98
CA ILE A 22 -13.88 -9.06 3.16
C ILE A 22 -13.40 -8.89 1.72
N VAL A 23 -13.53 -7.70 1.14
CA VAL A 23 -13.06 -7.40 -0.22
C VAL A 23 -11.53 -7.30 -0.29
N ALA A 24 -10.89 -6.75 0.75
CA ALA A 24 -9.44 -6.55 0.80
C ALA A 24 -8.66 -7.86 1.01
N LEU A 25 -9.22 -8.83 1.73
CA LEU A 25 -8.60 -10.13 2.02
C LEU A 25 -8.07 -10.87 0.79
N PRO A 26 -8.89 -11.18 -0.25
CA PRO A 26 -8.40 -11.89 -1.43
C PRO A 26 -7.35 -11.08 -2.20
N LEU A 27 -7.51 -9.75 -2.29
CA LEU A 27 -6.54 -8.88 -2.94
C LEU A 27 -5.18 -8.89 -2.22
N ALA A 28 -5.19 -8.83 -0.89
CA ALA A 28 -3.97 -8.86 -0.09
C ALA A 28 -3.19 -10.17 -0.28
N LEU A 29 -3.89 -11.30 -0.29
CA LEU A 29 -3.28 -12.61 -0.52
C LEU A 29 -2.70 -12.72 -1.94
N ALA A 30 -3.47 -12.32 -2.95
CA ALA A 30 -3.05 -12.35 -4.36
C ALA A 30 -1.81 -11.47 -4.61
N PHE A 31 -1.84 -10.23 -4.11
CA PHE A 31 -0.73 -9.30 -4.24
C PHE A 31 0.51 -9.73 -3.43
N GLY A 32 0.32 -10.35 -2.27
CA GLY A 32 1.43 -10.95 -1.52
C GLY A 32 2.17 -12.01 -2.36
N VAL A 33 1.43 -12.91 -3.01
CA VAL A 33 2.01 -13.92 -3.91
C VAL A 33 2.70 -13.27 -5.11
N GLN A 34 2.05 -12.32 -5.79
CA GLN A 34 2.61 -11.64 -6.96
C GLN A 34 3.88 -10.84 -6.65
N SER A 35 4.02 -10.34 -5.42
CA SER A 35 5.24 -9.65 -4.98
C SER A 35 6.46 -10.56 -4.80
N GLY A 36 6.28 -11.89 -4.82
CA GLY A 36 7.34 -12.86 -4.56
C GLY A 36 7.58 -13.15 -3.06
N MET A 37 6.95 -12.41 -2.15
CA MET A 37 7.07 -12.61 -0.68
C MET A 37 6.07 -13.61 -0.09
N GLY A 38 5.07 -14.04 -0.89
CA GLY A 38 4.05 -14.98 -0.48
C GLY A 38 2.81 -14.33 0.18
N PRO A 39 1.74 -15.12 0.39
CA PRO A 39 0.43 -14.61 0.78
C PRO A 39 0.42 -14.01 2.19
N ILE A 40 1.24 -14.57 3.09
CA ILE A 40 1.35 -14.11 4.48
C ILE A 40 1.89 -12.68 4.55
N ALA A 41 2.87 -12.33 3.71
CA ALA A 41 3.42 -10.99 3.65
C ALA A 41 2.38 -9.96 3.19
N GLY A 42 1.58 -10.31 2.17
CA GLY A 42 0.48 -9.47 1.71
C GLY A 42 -0.60 -9.24 2.77
N LEU A 43 -0.95 -10.29 3.52
CA LEU A 43 -1.92 -10.21 4.62
C LEU A 43 -1.42 -9.30 5.76
N TYR A 44 -0.20 -9.52 6.25
CA TYR A 44 0.39 -8.66 7.30
C TYR A 44 0.55 -7.22 6.81
N GLY A 45 0.99 -7.03 5.56
CA GLY A 45 1.12 -5.72 4.95
C GLY A 45 -0.21 -4.97 4.93
N ALA A 46 -1.29 -5.63 4.50
CA ALA A 46 -2.63 -5.04 4.47
C ALA A 46 -3.13 -4.66 5.88
N MET A 47 -2.95 -5.54 6.87
CA MET A 47 -3.38 -5.27 8.25
C MET A 47 -2.63 -4.09 8.87
N VAL A 48 -1.30 -4.11 8.81
CA VAL A 48 -0.47 -3.07 9.43
C VAL A 48 -0.68 -1.73 8.71
N LEU A 49 -0.68 -1.73 7.37
CA LEU A 49 -0.91 -0.51 6.60
C LEU A 49 -2.31 0.05 6.85
N GLY A 50 -3.34 -0.79 6.88
CA GLY A 50 -4.72 -0.37 7.14
C GLY A 50 -4.86 0.33 8.50
N ILE A 51 -4.28 -0.24 9.55
CA ILE A 51 -4.31 0.34 10.91
C ILE A 51 -3.53 1.68 10.94
N LEU A 52 -2.31 1.69 10.43
CA LEU A 52 -1.47 2.90 10.46
C LEU A 52 -2.09 4.03 9.62
N ALA A 53 -2.59 3.73 8.43
CA ALA A 53 -3.24 4.71 7.57
C ALA A 53 -4.57 5.21 8.13
N ALA A 54 -5.35 4.36 8.83
CA ALA A 54 -6.58 4.81 9.48
C ALA A 54 -6.32 5.78 10.65
N ILE A 55 -5.24 5.58 11.42
CA ILE A 55 -4.89 6.41 12.57
C ILE A 55 -4.18 7.70 12.14
N PHE A 56 -3.21 7.61 11.24
CA PHE A 56 -2.33 8.72 10.84
C PHE A 56 -2.72 9.38 9.51
N GLY A 57 -3.71 8.84 8.80
CA GLY A 57 -4.15 9.35 7.51
C GLY A 57 -4.98 10.64 7.57
N GLY A 58 -5.20 11.24 6.40
CA GLY A 58 -5.96 12.49 6.25
C GLY A 58 -7.41 12.32 5.77
N THR A 59 -7.80 11.10 5.39
CA THR A 59 -9.07 10.81 4.71
C THR A 59 -9.89 9.80 5.50
N ALA A 60 -11.05 10.20 6.02
CA ALA A 60 -11.82 9.41 6.99
C ALA A 60 -12.34 8.06 6.46
N THR A 61 -12.66 7.98 5.17
CA THR A 61 -13.25 6.77 4.55
C THR A 61 -12.25 5.99 3.68
N GLN A 62 -10.98 6.36 3.69
CA GLN A 62 -9.97 5.73 2.83
C GLN A 62 -9.47 4.42 3.43
N VAL A 63 -9.70 3.32 2.71
CA VAL A 63 -9.13 2.01 3.03
C VAL A 63 -7.76 1.91 2.38
N SER A 64 -6.74 1.55 3.15
CA SER A 64 -5.36 1.42 2.68
C SER A 64 -4.90 -0.03 2.79
N GLY A 65 -4.21 -0.51 1.76
CA GLY A 65 -3.73 -1.88 1.65
C GLY A 65 -2.82 -2.03 0.43
N PRO A 66 -2.30 -3.24 0.14
CA PRO A 66 -1.53 -3.49 -1.07
C PRO A 66 -2.38 -3.21 -2.32
N THR A 67 -1.78 -2.58 -3.32
CA THR A 67 -2.44 -2.23 -4.58
C THR A 67 -1.68 -2.84 -5.75
N GLY A 68 -2.33 -3.01 -6.90
CA GLY A 68 -1.69 -3.53 -8.11
C GLY A 68 -0.38 -2.83 -8.46
N PRO A 69 -0.36 -1.48 -8.60
CA PRO A 69 0.88 -0.77 -8.91
C PRO A 69 1.99 -0.99 -7.88
N MET A 70 1.65 -0.96 -6.58
CA MET A 70 2.65 -1.20 -5.54
C MET A 70 3.17 -2.64 -5.55
N THR A 71 2.33 -3.59 -5.94
CA THR A 71 2.70 -5.02 -6.06
C THR A 71 3.71 -5.24 -7.16
N VAL A 72 3.51 -4.62 -8.33
CA VAL A 72 4.47 -4.68 -9.44
C VAL A 72 5.83 -4.13 -9.00
N ILE A 73 5.85 -2.96 -8.36
CA ILE A 73 7.10 -2.38 -7.84
C ILE A 73 7.73 -3.26 -6.76
N SER A 74 6.92 -3.85 -5.88
CA SER A 74 7.40 -4.77 -4.84
C SER A 74 8.05 -6.01 -5.44
N ALA A 75 7.43 -6.60 -6.47
CA ALA A 75 8.00 -7.74 -7.20
C ALA A 75 9.35 -7.39 -7.82
N MET A 76 9.48 -6.20 -8.42
CA MET A 76 10.75 -5.72 -8.96
C MET A 76 11.82 -5.57 -7.87
N VAL A 77 11.48 -4.95 -6.73
CA VAL A 77 12.42 -4.79 -5.61
C VAL A 77 12.87 -6.14 -5.06
N VAL A 78 11.95 -7.09 -4.90
CA VAL A 78 12.26 -8.44 -4.43
C VAL A 78 13.14 -9.19 -5.42
N ALA A 79 12.83 -9.11 -6.73
CA ALA A 79 13.66 -9.73 -7.76
C ALA A 79 15.08 -9.15 -7.80
N THR A 80 15.21 -7.82 -7.77
CA THR A 80 16.52 -7.15 -7.73
C THR A 80 17.29 -7.47 -6.45
N ALA A 81 16.60 -7.56 -5.30
CA ALA A 81 17.25 -7.95 -4.05
C ALA A 81 17.83 -9.37 -4.16
N ILE A 82 17.05 -10.34 -4.64
CA ILE A 82 17.49 -11.72 -4.85
C ILE A 82 18.67 -11.79 -5.82
N GLU A 83 18.65 -11.00 -6.90
CA GLU A 83 19.75 -10.95 -7.87
C GLU A 83 21.07 -10.48 -7.23
N VAL A 84 21.00 -9.46 -6.37
CA VAL A 84 22.18 -8.89 -5.68
C VAL A 84 22.67 -9.79 -4.54
N SER A 85 21.76 -10.44 -3.80
CA SER A 85 22.10 -11.22 -2.60
C SER A 85 22.24 -12.72 -2.84
N GLY A 86 21.79 -13.24 -3.98
CA GLY A 86 21.81 -14.65 -4.36
C GLY A 86 20.67 -15.50 -3.78
N SER A 87 19.94 -15.00 -2.76
CA SER A 87 18.75 -15.67 -2.21
C SER A 87 17.79 -14.67 -1.58
N LEU A 88 16.53 -15.08 -1.40
CA LEU A 88 15.51 -14.26 -0.75
C LEU A 88 15.89 -13.92 0.70
N GLU A 89 16.38 -14.90 1.45
CA GLU A 89 16.76 -14.77 2.86
C GLU A 89 17.89 -13.75 3.03
N ALA A 90 18.91 -13.83 2.16
CA ALA A 90 20.00 -12.87 2.15
C ALA A 90 19.55 -11.47 1.67
N GLY A 91 18.51 -11.41 0.83
CA GLY A 91 17.96 -10.17 0.27
C GLY A 91 16.98 -9.44 1.20
N LEU A 92 16.51 -10.08 2.28
CA LEU A 92 15.51 -9.51 3.18
C LEU A 92 15.92 -8.14 3.75
N GLY A 93 17.20 -7.95 4.07
CA GLY A 93 17.71 -6.67 4.55
C GLY A 93 17.53 -5.54 3.52
N ILE A 94 17.79 -5.83 2.24
CA ILE A 94 17.61 -4.88 1.13
C ILE A 94 16.12 -4.59 0.91
N ILE A 95 15.28 -5.64 0.93
CA ILE A 95 13.84 -5.53 0.73
C ILE A 95 13.23 -4.66 1.84
N ILE A 96 13.41 -5.05 3.10
CA ILE A 96 12.86 -4.32 4.26
C ILE A 96 13.41 -2.90 4.30
N GLY A 97 14.72 -2.72 4.09
CA GLY A 97 15.36 -1.41 4.05
C GLY A 97 14.74 -0.49 2.99
N SER A 98 14.48 -1.03 1.78
CA SER A 98 13.86 -0.28 0.69
C SER A 98 12.45 0.21 1.04
N PHE A 99 11.61 -0.66 1.62
CA PHE A 99 10.26 -0.27 2.03
C PHE A 99 10.24 0.70 3.21
N LEU A 100 11.15 0.54 4.18
CA LEU A 100 11.29 1.48 5.30
C LEU A 100 11.74 2.86 4.81
N LEU A 101 12.69 2.91 3.88
CA LEU A 101 13.13 4.17 3.26
C LEU A 101 12.00 4.81 2.46
N ALA A 102 11.23 4.02 1.68
CA ALA A 102 10.06 4.52 0.96
C ALA A 102 9.03 5.15 1.91
N GLY A 103 8.72 4.49 3.03
CA GLY A 103 7.83 5.03 4.07
C GLY A 103 8.39 6.31 4.70
N GLY A 104 9.69 6.34 4.99
CA GLY A 104 10.39 7.55 5.47
C GLY A 104 10.28 8.72 4.49
N PHE A 105 10.47 8.47 3.19
CA PHE A 105 10.28 9.47 2.15
C PHE A 105 8.82 9.94 2.06
N GLN A 106 7.84 9.04 2.18
CA GLN A 106 6.43 9.42 2.20
C GLN A 106 6.10 10.36 3.37
N ILE A 107 6.61 10.06 4.57
CA ILE A 107 6.46 10.93 5.74
C ILE A 107 7.11 12.30 5.48
N LEU A 108 8.35 12.33 4.98
CA LEU A 108 9.08 13.57 4.67
C LEU A 108 8.32 14.42 3.63
N LEU A 109 7.88 13.82 2.53
CA LEU A 109 7.10 14.51 1.48
C LEU A 109 5.75 15.02 2.01
N GLY A 110 5.14 14.29 2.94
CA GLY A 110 3.93 14.70 3.66
C GLY A 110 4.16 15.93 4.53
N LEU A 111 5.24 15.97 5.31
CA LEU A 111 5.63 17.12 6.13
C LEU A 111 5.94 18.36 5.29
N LEU A 112 6.60 18.17 4.15
CA LEU A 112 6.88 19.23 3.18
C LEU A 112 5.63 19.67 2.37
N LYS A 113 4.49 19.02 2.58
CA LYS A 113 3.22 19.27 1.88
C LYS A 113 3.34 19.15 0.36
N ILE A 114 4.26 18.32 -0.13
CA ILE A 114 4.47 18.10 -1.57
C ILE A 114 3.30 17.34 -2.18
N GLY A 115 2.58 16.54 -1.39
CA GLY A 115 1.38 15.83 -1.84
C GLY A 115 0.30 16.72 -2.48
N LYS A 116 0.27 18.03 -2.18
CA LYS A 116 -0.68 18.99 -2.81
C LYS A 116 -0.46 19.15 -4.32
N TYR A 117 0.72 18.79 -4.83
CA TYR A 117 1.04 18.89 -6.26
C TYR A 117 0.61 17.67 -7.08
N ILE A 118 0.25 16.56 -6.43
CA ILE A 118 -0.23 15.34 -7.11
C ILE A 118 -1.47 15.64 -7.98
N LYS A 119 -2.29 16.63 -7.58
CA LYS A 119 -3.46 17.08 -8.36
C LYS A 119 -3.14 17.65 -9.74
N TYR A 120 -1.88 17.99 -10.03
CA TYR A 120 -1.45 18.52 -11.33
C TYR A 120 -1.04 17.43 -12.33
N ILE A 121 -1.04 16.15 -11.93
CA ILE A 121 -0.75 15.05 -12.85
C ILE A 121 -1.90 14.94 -13.86
N PRO A 122 -1.63 14.98 -15.18
CA PRO A 122 -2.67 14.88 -16.20
C PRO A 122 -3.39 13.53 -16.17
N TYR A 123 -4.71 13.55 -16.38
CA TYR A 123 -5.52 12.33 -16.45
C TYR A 123 -4.98 11.28 -17.45
N PRO A 124 -4.52 11.63 -18.67
CA PRO A 124 -3.98 10.65 -19.61
C PRO A 124 -2.78 9.87 -19.06
N VAL A 125 -1.94 10.51 -18.24
CA VAL A 125 -0.77 9.87 -17.61
C VAL A 125 -1.22 8.85 -16.57
N LEU A 126 -2.18 9.21 -15.72
CA LEU A 126 -2.74 8.31 -14.71
C LEU A 126 -3.45 7.11 -15.36
N SER A 127 -4.26 7.37 -16.40
CA SER A 127 -4.97 6.32 -17.13
C SER A 127 -3.99 5.37 -17.82
N GLY A 128 -3.00 5.90 -18.55
CA GLY A 128 -2.00 5.07 -19.23
C GLY A 128 -1.16 4.25 -18.26
N PHE A 129 -0.76 4.82 -17.12
CA PHE A 129 -0.06 4.11 -16.06
C PHE A 129 -0.90 2.95 -15.50
N MET A 130 -2.18 3.20 -15.16
CA MET A 130 -3.05 2.15 -14.62
C MET A 130 -3.35 1.06 -15.64
N THR A 131 -3.55 1.40 -16.91
CA THR A 131 -3.69 0.40 -17.99
C THR A 131 -2.42 -0.42 -18.17
N GLY A 132 -1.24 0.21 -18.09
CA GLY A 132 0.04 -0.48 -18.16
C GLY A 132 0.23 -1.47 -17.01
N ILE A 133 -0.06 -1.06 -15.78
CA ILE A 133 -0.05 -1.97 -14.62
C ILE A 133 -1.06 -3.11 -14.81
N GLY A 134 -2.25 -2.81 -15.31
CA GLY A 134 -3.27 -3.82 -15.60
C GLY A 134 -2.92 -4.79 -16.73
N ALA A 135 -1.94 -4.47 -17.59
CA ALA A 135 -1.42 -5.38 -18.61
C ALA A 135 -0.29 -6.29 -18.08
N ILE A 136 0.36 -5.88 -16.98
CA ILE A 136 1.41 -6.66 -16.31
C ILE A 136 0.80 -7.73 -15.40
N ILE A 137 -0.35 -7.43 -14.78
CA ILE A 137 -1.10 -8.31 -13.87
C ILE A 137 -2.09 -9.17 -14.66
#